data_AF-A0A7W2FZ50-F1
#
_entry.id   AF-A0A7W2FZ50-F1
#
_cell.length_a   1.000
_cell.length_b   1.000
_cell.length_c   1.000
_cell.angle_alpha   90.00
_cell.angle_beta   90.00
_cell.angle_gamma   90.00
#
_symmetry.space_group_name_H-M   'P 1'
#
loop_
_entity.id
_entity.type
_entity.pdbx_description
1 polymer ?
#
loop_
_entity_poly.entity_id
_entity_poly.type
_entity_poly.pdbx_seq_one_letter_code
_entity_poly.pdbx_strand_id
1 'polypeptide(L)'
;MKKIIPLLFCTFTFYSHAQEIDCKKFVQTEIINKIKNYPPTDLVPYSTDGKKWSLMDVKSKKIITNPFMESRSTFHPSLLVYPNNNCTSIEVANNFNIQEVNFIDRESPSRASLPTIEGLGFEVDENGTMTAYSKKYKHNSDDMSNISKAIKHNNEYFAIIRRIGENLIGEHVLINQKGQAQSGFVFKDIKLLPYLYENENLLYIEDFNGKQGFITLRGEHFFYGELIRYPFNNSFGYSVQNNITENKENITNSGVIDLTTLQWLIKPQEKYKIYDIVYTSSEEISTSNPKNRNKANIYFLATQNGEHFVLDINGNAIKPN
;
A
#
# COMPACT_ATOMS: atom_id res chain seq x y z
N MET A 1 -80.03 18.36 30.63
CA MET A 1 -79.29 17.44 29.74
C MET A 1 -78.13 18.20 29.10
N LYS A 2 -76.90 18.06 29.63
CA LYS A 2 -75.68 18.61 29.02
C LYS A 2 -74.97 17.46 28.31
N LYS A 3 -74.81 17.55 26.99
CA LYS A 3 -74.06 16.58 26.18
C LYS A 3 -72.57 16.94 26.27
N ILE A 4 -71.77 16.03 26.81
CA ILE A 4 -70.30 16.10 26.78
C ILE A 4 -69.87 15.33 25.52
N ILE A 5 -69.16 16.00 24.61
CA ILE A 5 -68.50 15.38 23.45
C ILE A 5 -67.06 15.09 23.87
N PRO A 6 -66.56 13.84 23.82
CA PRO A 6 -65.16 13.59 24.05
C PRO A 6 -64.36 13.90 22.78
N LEU A 7 -63.33 14.71 22.94
CA LEU A 7 -62.36 15.05 21.91
C LEU A 7 -61.41 13.84 21.73
N LEU A 8 -61.45 13.21 20.55
CA LEU A 8 -60.57 12.10 20.21
C LEU A 8 -59.16 12.65 19.91
N PHE A 9 -58.24 12.55 20.85
CA PHE A 9 -56.82 12.83 20.61
C PHE A 9 -56.23 11.71 19.74
N CYS A 10 -56.12 11.95 18.43
CA CYS A 10 -55.29 11.13 17.55
C CYS A 10 -53.81 11.42 17.86
N THR A 11 -53.19 10.60 18.71
CA THR A 11 -51.74 10.54 18.80
C THR A 11 -51.21 9.87 17.53
N PHE A 12 -50.75 10.66 16.57
CA PHE A 12 -49.88 10.16 15.50
C PHE A 12 -48.56 9.75 16.14
N THR A 13 -48.42 8.46 16.46
CA THR A 13 -47.11 7.86 16.72
C THR A 13 -46.39 7.79 15.37
N PHE A 14 -45.43 8.69 15.16
CA PHE A 14 -44.44 8.54 14.11
C PHE A 14 -43.63 7.27 14.41
N TYR A 15 -44.07 6.14 13.87
CA TYR A 15 -43.21 4.98 13.71
C TYR A 15 -42.11 5.35 12.72
N SER A 16 -40.99 5.82 13.26
CA SER A 16 -39.73 5.85 12.53
C SER A 16 -39.25 4.41 12.39
N HIS A 17 -39.81 3.69 11.41
CA HIS A 17 -39.18 2.48 10.93
C HIS A 17 -37.87 2.90 10.27
N ALA A 18 -36.75 2.69 10.96
CA ALA A 18 -35.46 2.58 10.31
C ALA A 18 -35.60 1.45 9.28
N GLN A 19 -35.72 1.79 7.99
CA GLN A 19 -35.74 0.79 6.93
C GLN A 19 -34.43 0.01 7.01
N GLU A 20 -34.54 -1.31 7.18
CA GLU A 20 -33.45 -2.23 6.96
C GLU A 20 -32.97 -2.03 5.52
N ILE A 21 -31.75 -1.50 5.36
CA ILE A 21 -31.19 -1.21 4.03
C ILE A 21 -30.78 -2.53 3.41
N ASP A 22 -31.45 -2.94 2.33
CA ASP A 22 -30.95 -3.99 1.46
C ASP A 22 -29.67 -3.50 0.77
N CYS A 23 -28.53 -3.97 1.26
CA CYS A 23 -27.20 -3.55 0.83
C CYS A 23 -26.97 -3.83 -0.67
N LYS A 24 -27.48 -4.96 -1.19
CA LYS A 24 -27.36 -5.29 -2.63
C LYS A 24 -28.19 -4.33 -3.46
N LYS A 25 -29.43 -4.05 -3.03
CA LYS A 25 -30.29 -3.06 -3.70
C LYS A 25 -29.65 -1.68 -3.69
N PHE A 26 -29.06 -1.26 -2.57
CA PHE A 26 -28.32 0.00 -2.48
C PHE A 26 -27.15 0.06 -3.48
N VAL A 27 -26.30 -0.98 -3.52
CA VAL A 27 -25.18 -1.04 -4.48
C VAL A 27 -25.70 -1.02 -5.92
N GLN A 28 -26.79 -1.72 -6.20
CA GLN A 28 -27.41 -1.72 -7.53
C GLN A 28 -27.86 -0.31 -7.95
N THR A 29 -28.56 0.42 -7.07
CA THR A 29 -29.15 1.72 -7.40
C THR A 29 -28.14 2.87 -7.36
N GLU A 30 -27.29 2.91 -6.34
CA GLU A 30 -26.39 4.04 -6.09
C GLU A 30 -25.06 3.93 -6.82
N ILE A 31 -24.63 2.71 -7.20
CA ILE A 31 -23.37 2.45 -7.91
C ILE A 31 -23.65 1.92 -9.30
N ILE A 32 -24.09 0.66 -9.43
CA ILE A 32 -24.09 -0.08 -10.71
C ILE A 32 -24.90 0.64 -11.78
N ASN A 33 -26.12 1.07 -11.45
CA ASN A 33 -26.99 1.76 -12.40
C ASN A 33 -26.38 3.05 -12.98
N LYS A 34 -25.49 3.71 -12.23
CA LYS A 34 -24.79 4.93 -12.65
C LYS A 34 -23.54 4.62 -13.47
N ILE A 35 -22.82 3.55 -13.13
CA ILE A 35 -21.53 3.21 -13.75
C ILE A 35 -21.59 2.22 -14.91
N LYS A 36 -22.70 1.50 -15.11
CA LYS A 36 -22.83 0.41 -16.12
C LYS A 36 -22.53 0.78 -17.58
N ASN A 37 -22.57 2.08 -17.90
CA ASN A 37 -22.28 2.60 -19.24
C ASN A 37 -20.84 3.11 -19.39
N TYR A 38 -20.00 2.96 -18.37
CA TYR A 38 -18.60 3.35 -18.35
C TYR A 38 -17.71 2.11 -18.27
N PRO A 39 -16.56 2.08 -18.95
CA PRO A 39 -15.57 1.03 -18.73
C PRO A 39 -15.12 1.03 -17.26
N PRO A 40 -15.16 -0.11 -16.54
CA PRO A 40 -14.73 -0.16 -15.15
C PRO A 40 -13.31 0.34 -14.92
N THR A 41 -12.43 0.14 -15.90
CA THR A 41 -11.03 0.58 -15.87
C THR A 41 -10.84 2.09 -16.03
N ASP A 42 -11.88 2.82 -16.44
CA ASP A 42 -11.86 4.27 -16.59
C ASP A 42 -12.43 4.98 -15.35
N LEU A 43 -12.86 4.23 -14.33
CA LEU A 43 -13.46 4.78 -13.10
C LEU A 43 -12.42 4.89 -11.99
N VAL A 44 -12.23 6.11 -11.48
CA VAL A 44 -11.28 6.42 -10.41
C VAL A 44 -11.97 7.09 -9.22
N PRO A 45 -11.41 6.98 -8.01
CA PRO A 45 -11.96 7.61 -6.81
C PRO A 45 -11.74 9.12 -6.83
N TYR A 46 -12.77 9.87 -6.42
CA TYR A 46 -12.73 11.31 -6.14
C TYR A 46 -13.45 11.63 -4.83
N SER A 47 -12.97 12.61 -4.07
CA SER A 47 -13.61 13.07 -2.85
C SER A 47 -13.37 14.57 -2.63
N THR A 48 -14.38 15.29 -2.15
CA THR A 48 -14.25 16.71 -1.81
C THR A 48 -13.69 16.95 -0.41
N ASP A 49 -13.67 15.93 0.45
CA ASP A 49 -13.32 16.05 1.87
C ASP A 49 -12.45 14.90 2.42
N GLY A 50 -12.18 13.89 1.59
CA GLY A 50 -11.40 12.70 1.95
C GLY A 50 -12.15 11.68 2.83
N LYS A 51 -13.40 11.96 3.21
CA LYS A 51 -14.22 11.11 4.09
C LYS A 51 -15.09 10.15 3.29
N LYS A 52 -15.74 10.67 2.25
CA LYS A 52 -16.62 9.90 1.37
C LYS A 52 -16.17 10.00 -0.07
N TRP A 53 -16.20 8.87 -0.77
CA TRP A 53 -15.66 8.75 -2.12
C TRP A 53 -16.77 8.53 -3.14
N SER A 54 -16.59 9.17 -4.30
CA SER A 54 -17.35 8.99 -5.52
C SER A 54 -16.48 8.32 -6.57
N LEU A 55 -17.12 7.72 -7.58
CA LEU A 55 -16.44 7.31 -8.81
C LEU A 55 -16.56 8.44 -9.85
N MET A 56 -15.43 8.74 -10.49
CA MET A 56 -15.31 9.70 -11.58
C MET A 56 -14.77 8.98 -12.81
N ASP A 57 -15.28 9.32 -13.97
CA ASP A 57 -14.74 8.85 -15.25
C ASP A 57 -13.51 9.69 -15.65
N VAL A 58 -12.39 9.03 -15.92
CA VAL A 58 -11.11 9.73 -16.21
C VAL A 58 -11.14 10.51 -17.52
N LYS A 59 -11.90 10.05 -18.53
CA LYS A 59 -11.92 10.65 -19.87
C LYS A 59 -12.77 11.91 -19.90
N SER A 60 -14.01 11.81 -19.42
CA SER A 60 -14.95 12.93 -19.37
C SER A 60 -14.76 13.85 -18.17
N LYS A 61 -14.00 13.39 -17.15
CA LYS A 61 -13.83 14.06 -15.85
C LYS A 61 -15.16 14.28 -15.13
N LYS A 62 -16.19 13.48 -15.44
CA LYS A 62 -17.50 13.60 -14.82
C LYS A 62 -17.56 12.75 -13.56
N ILE A 63 -18.03 13.31 -12.45
CA ILE A 63 -18.40 12.55 -11.25
C ILE A 63 -19.67 11.75 -11.57
N ILE A 64 -19.59 10.43 -11.42
CA ILE A 64 -20.64 9.49 -11.83
C ILE A 64 -21.54 9.09 -10.67
N THR A 65 -20.98 8.93 -9.47
CA THR A 65 -21.73 8.54 -8.26
C THR A 65 -21.79 9.66 -7.24
N ASN A 66 -22.72 9.56 -6.30
CA ASN A 66 -22.71 10.40 -5.10
C ASN A 66 -21.55 9.98 -4.18
N PRO A 67 -21.11 10.84 -3.24
CA PRO A 67 -20.06 10.52 -2.28
C PRO A 67 -20.61 9.65 -1.13
N PHE A 68 -20.58 8.34 -1.29
CA PHE A 68 -21.03 7.39 -0.25
C PHE A 68 -20.00 6.32 0.11
N MET A 69 -19.01 6.04 -0.75
CA MET A 69 -18.05 4.96 -0.50
C MET A 69 -17.12 5.35 0.65
N GLU A 70 -16.94 4.45 1.62
CA GLU A 70 -15.99 4.66 2.74
C GLU A 70 -14.53 4.55 2.31
N SER A 71 -14.28 3.99 1.13
CA SER A 71 -12.94 3.74 0.61
C SER A 71 -12.78 4.24 -0.82
N ARG A 72 -11.54 4.61 -1.14
CA ARG A 72 -11.07 4.99 -2.48
C ARG A 72 -10.86 3.78 -3.40
N SER A 73 -11.77 2.82 -3.36
CA SER A 73 -11.68 1.57 -4.13
C SER A 73 -11.67 1.83 -5.65
N THR A 74 -11.05 0.92 -6.37
CA THR A 74 -10.91 0.90 -7.85
C THR A 74 -11.19 -0.51 -8.36
N PHE A 75 -11.43 -0.68 -9.66
CA PHE A 75 -11.65 -2.00 -10.25
C PHE A 75 -10.34 -2.73 -10.52
N HIS A 76 -10.08 -3.85 -9.83
CA HIS A 76 -8.88 -4.68 -10.07
C HIS A 76 -9.03 -6.17 -9.67
N PRO A 77 -9.85 -6.99 -10.36
CA PRO A 77 -10.80 -6.65 -11.43
C PRO A 77 -12.18 -6.30 -10.89
N SER A 78 -12.40 -6.35 -9.58
CA SER A 78 -13.67 -6.03 -8.97
C SER A 78 -13.56 -4.77 -8.13
N LEU A 79 -14.66 -4.07 -7.95
CA LEU A 79 -14.78 -2.95 -7.03
C LEU A 79 -15.31 -3.44 -5.69
N LEU A 80 -14.53 -3.23 -4.64
CA LEU A 80 -14.96 -3.51 -3.27
C LEU A 80 -15.67 -2.30 -2.67
N VAL A 81 -16.93 -2.50 -2.27
CA VAL A 81 -17.83 -1.47 -1.77
C VAL A 81 -18.16 -1.73 -0.30
N TYR A 82 -18.08 -0.64 0.48
CA TYR A 82 -18.51 -0.58 1.87
C TYR A 82 -19.68 0.41 1.98
N PRO A 83 -20.95 -0.05 1.89
CA PRO A 83 -22.10 0.83 1.81
C PRO A 83 -22.35 1.61 3.12
N ASN A 84 -22.18 0.94 4.28
CA ASN A 84 -22.30 1.48 5.64
C ASN A 84 -21.89 0.42 6.69
N ASN A 85 -21.92 0.78 7.99
CA ASN A 85 -21.56 -0.09 9.12
C ASN A 85 -22.48 -1.31 9.34
N ASN A 86 -23.66 -1.36 8.73
CA ASN A 86 -24.62 -2.46 8.87
C ASN A 86 -24.60 -3.41 7.66
N CYS A 87 -23.74 -3.15 6.67
CA CYS A 87 -23.59 -3.97 5.47
C CYS A 87 -22.29 -4.76 5.50
N THR A 88 -22.35 -6.02 5.07
CA THR A 88 -21.14 -6.77 4.67
C THR A 88 -20.50 -6.08 3.48
N SER A 89 -19.21 -6.35 3.27
CA SER A 89 -18.51 -5.83 2.08
C SER A 89 -19.08 -6.47 0.83
N ILE A 90 -19.34 -5.64 -0.18
CA ILE A 90 -19.91 -6.07 -1.45
C ILE A 90 -18.86 -5.94 -2.54
N GLU A 91 -18.60 -7.01 -3.26
CA GLU A 91 -17.78 -7.02 -4.45
C GLU A 91 -18.65 -6.86 -5.69
N VAL A 92 -18.28 -5.91 -6.55
CA VAL A 92 -18.89 -5.68 -7.86
C VAL A 92 -17.87 -6.07 -8.91
N ALA A 93 -18.09 -7.17 -9.60
CA ALA A 93 -17.22 -7.63 -10.68
C ALA A 93 -17.23 -6.66 -11.88
N ASN A 94 -16.25 -6.76 -12.77
CA ASN A 94 -16.18 -5.96 -14.00
C ASN A 94 -17.42 -6.08 -14.92
N ASN A 95 -18.18 -7.18 -14.82
CA ASN A 95 -19.44 -7.37 -15.53
C ASN A 95 -20.67 -6.91 -14.71
N PHE A 96 -20.45 -6.21 -13.61
CA PHE A 96 -21.44 -5.68 -12.67
C PHE A 96 -22.24 -6.72 -11.89
N ASN A 97 -21.79 -7.98 -11.85
CA ASN A 97 -22.36 -8.96 -10.92
C ASN A 97 -21.96 -8.63 -9.48
N ILE A 98 -22.91 -8.81 -8.56
CA ILE A 98 -22.74 -8.55 -7.13
C ILE A 98 -22.42 -9.86 -6.40
N GLN A 99 -21.39 -9.84 -5.56
CA GLN A 99 -21.09 -10.92 -4.61
C GLN A 99 -20.87 -10.34 -3.21
N GLU A 100 -21.38 -11.02 -2.19
CA GLU A 100 -21.08 -10.68 -0.79
C GLU A 100 -19.73 -11.30 -0.40
N VAL A 101 -18.87 -10.50 0.22
CA VAL A 101 -17.55 -10.94 0.65
C VAL A 101 -17.58 -11.22 2.14
N ASN A 102 -17.34 -12.49 2.49
CA ASN A 102 -17.01 -12.89 3.85
C ASN A 102 -15.49 -13.03 3.94
N PHE A 103 -14.84 -12.14 4.70
CA PHE A 103 -13.43 -12.28 5.02
C PHE A 103 -13.26 -13.46 5.97
N ILE A 104 -12.80 -14.60 5.45
CA ILE A 104 -12.32 -15.69 6.29
C ILE A 104 -10.89 -15.34 6.66
N ASP A 105 -10.63 -15.13 7.95
CA ASP A 105 -9.26 -15.03 8.47
C ASP A 105 -8.52 -16.31 8.10
N ARG A 106 -7.63 -16.21 7.11
CA ARG A 106 -6.72 -17.32 6.81
C ARG A 106 -5.69 -17.36 7.93
N GLU A 107 -5.66 -18.46 8.67
CA GLU A 107 -4.53 -18.75 9.55
C GLU A 107 -3.25 -18.64 8.72
N SER A 108 -2.40 -17.69 9.11
CA SER A 108 -1.09 -17.57 8.51
C SER A 108 -0.30 -18.82 8.91
N PRO A 109 0.28 -19.58 7.96
CA PRO A 109 1.08 -20.73 8.31
C PRO A 109 2.18 -20.28 9.28
N SER A 110 2.35 -21.01 10.40
CA SER A 110 3.42 -20.70 11.33
C SER A 110 4.76 -20.81 10.59
N ARG A 111 5.62 -19.79 10.73
CA ARG A 111 6.96 -19.89 10.16
C ARG A 111 7.71 -20.95 10.94
N ALA A 112 8.09 -22.03 10.28
CA ALA A 112 8.98 -23.03 10.87
C ALA A 112 10.28 -22.35 11.31
N SER A 113 10.69 -22.64 12.55
CA SER A 113 11.97 -22.19 13.10
C SER A 113 13.10 -22.85 12.32
N LEU A 114 14.09 -22.06 11.85
CA LEU A 114 15.26 -22.61 11.17
C LEU A 114 16.27 -23.12 12.21
N PRO A 115 17.02 -24.20 11.93
CA PRO A 115 18.16 -24.64 12.74
C PRO A 115 19.16 -23.50 13.00
N THR A 116 19.87 -23.59 14.13
CA THR A 116 20.93 -22.65 14.49
C THR A 116 22.32 -23.29 14.50
N ILE A 117 23.34 -22.48 14.24
CA ILE A 117 24.76 -22.86 14.27
C ILE A 117 25.56 -22.03 15.29
N GLU A 118 26.73 -22.52 15.70
CA GLU A 118 27.61 -21.85 16.67
C GLU A 118 28.39 -20.66 16.09
N GLY A 119 28.72 -20.70 14.79
CA GLY A 119 29.48 -19.64 14.10
C GLY A 119 28.69 -18.34 13.96
N LEU A 120 29.35 -17.27 13.48
CA LEU A 120 28.71 -15.96 13.20
C LEU A 120 28.01 -15.90 11.82
N GLY A 121 28.03 -17.01 11.09
CA GLY A 121 27.57 -17.07 9.71
C GLY A 121 26.14 -17.59 9.54
N PHE A 122 25.88 -18.06 8.33
CA PHE A 122 24.64 -18.76 7.95
C PHE A 122 24.93 -19.73 6.81
N GLU A 123 24.04 -20.70 6.65
CA GLU A 123 24.11 -21.75 5.63
C GLU A 123 22.99 -21.55 4.62
N VAL A 124 23.25 -21.94 3.37
CA VAL A 124 22.26 -21.92 2.29
C VAL A 124 22.26 -23.26 1.57
N ASP A 125 21.10 -23.65 1.05
CA ASP A 125 20.98 -24.80 0.14
C ASP A 125 21.43 -24.46 -1.29
N GLU A 126 21.36 -25.44 -2.18
CA GLU A 126 21.71 -25.31 -3.61
C GLU A 126 20.86 -24.26 -4.34
N ASN A 127 19.66 -23.98 -3.83
CA ASN A 127 18.76 -22.95 -4.38
C ASN A 127 19.05 -21.56 -3.80
N GLY A 128 19.98 -21.44 -2.85
CA GLY A 128 20.29 -20.19 -2.15
C GLY A 128 19.32 -19.83 -1.03
N THR A 129 18.48 -20.78 -0.59
CA THR A 129 17.59 -20.60 0.56
C THR A 129 18.37 -20.80 1.84
N MET A 130 18.23 -19.90 2.80
CA MET A 130 18.87 -20.04 4.11
C MET A 130 18.32 -21.26 4.85
N THR A 131 19.21 -22.17 5.26
CA THR A 131 18.87 -23.41 5.95
C THR A 131 19.21 -23.37 7.44
N ALA A 132 20.21 -22.58 7.83
CA ALA A 132 20.58 -22.37 9.22
C ALA A 132 21.28 -21.01 9.40
N TYR A 133 21.27 -20.48 10.62
CA TYR A 133 21.96 -19.22 10.94
C TYR A 133 22.52 -19.20 12.36
N SER A 134 23.42 -18.27 12.66
CA SER A 134 24.02 -18.16 14.00
C SER A 134 22.97 -18.10 15.10
N LYS A 135 23.12 -18.91 16.16
CA LYS A 135 22.28 -18.82 17.36
C LYS A 135 22.30 -17.42 18.00
N LYS A 136 23.35 -16.62 17.75
CA LYS A 136 23.47 -15.23 18.25
C LYS A 136 22.45 -14.27 17.65
N TYR A 137 21.88 -14.60 16.49
CA TYR A 137 20.85 -13.78 15.85
C TYR A 137 19.43 -14.21 16.22
N LYS A 138 19.27 -15.33 16.94
CA LYS A 138 17.96 -15.83 17.36
C LYS A 138 17.41 -14.93 18.47
N HIS A 139 16.19 -14.43 18.29
CA HIS A 139 15.52 -13.59 19.28
C HIS A 139 14.02 -13.96 19.35
N ASN A 140 13.61 -14.49 20.51
CA ASN A 140 12.28 -15.05 20.77
C ASN A 140 11.91 -16.24 19.84
N SER A 141 10.62 -16.63 19.81
CA SER A 141 10.10 -17.72 18.97
C SER A 141 10.04 -17.39 17.48
N ASP A 142 10.23 -16.12 17.10
CA ASP A 142 10.21 -15.63 15.72
C ASP A 142 11.65 -15.40 15.23
N ASP A 143 12.25 -16.47 14.73
CA ASP A 143 13.64 -16.61 14.29
C ASP A 143 14.17 -15.52 13.32
N MET A 144 13.29 -14.78 12.65
CA MET A 144 13.63 -13.89 11.53
C MET A 144 13.66 -12.39 11.88
N SER A 145 13.63 -12.00 13.15
CA SER A 145 13.61 -10.57 13.53
C SER A 145 14.96 -9.86 13.35
N ASN A 146 16.07 -10.59 13.39
CA ASN A 146 17.42 -10.00 13.39
C ASN A 146 18.33 -10.45 12.25
N ILE A 147 17.87 -11.34 11.37
CA ILE A 147 18.59 -11.73 10.16
C ILE A 147 17.63 -11.79 8.97
N SER A 148 18.04 -11.20 7.84
CA SER A 148 17.26 -11.26 6.60
C SER A 148 17.33 -12.64 5.95
N LYS A 149 16.54 -12.86 4.90
CA LYS A 149 16.80 -13.94 3.94
C LYS A 149 18.18 -13.77 3.31
N ALA A 150 18.74 -14.88 2.80
CA ALA A 150 19.99 -14.84 2.04
C ALA A 150 19.82 -14.05 0.75
N ILE A 151 20.87 -13.29 0.39
CA ILE A 151 20.92 -12.37 -0.73
C ILE A 151 22.09 -12.80 -1.61
N LYS A 152 21.81 -13.22 -2.85
CA LYS A 152 22.84 -13.67 -3.78
C LYS A 152 23.47 -12.49 -4.52
N HIS A 153 24.80 -12.47 -4.61
CA HIS A 153 25.58 -11.51 -5.42
C HIS A 153 26.94 -12.11 -5.80
N ASN A 154 27.32 -12.06 -7.08
CA ASN A 154 28.60 -12.57 -7.60
C ASN A 154 28.99 -13.98 -7.11
N ASN A 155 28.03 -14.93 -7.12
CA ASN A 155 28.17 -16.31 -6.61
C ASN A 155 28.41 -16.46 -5.11
N GLU A 156 28.36 -15.38 -4.34
CA GLU A 156 28.38 -15.39 -2.88
C GLU A 156 26.98 -15.09 -2.33
N TYR A 157 26.77 -15.46 -1.06
CA TYR A 157 25.56 -15.16 -0.33
C TYR A 157 25.86 -14.24 0.84
N PHE A 158 24.98 -13.25 1.00
CA PHE A 158 25.01 -12.27 2.07
C PHE A 158 23.71 -12.30 2.88
N ALA A 159 23.74 -11.76 4.08
CA ALA A 159 22.56 -11.52 4.89
C ALA A 159 22.71 -10.20 5.64
N ILE A 160 21.60 -9.48 5.83
CA ILE A 160 21.54 -8.31 6.69
C ILE A 160 21.27 -8.81 8.10
N ILE A 161 22.12 -8.42 9.05
CA ILE A 161 21.90 -8.68 10.47
C ILE A 161 21.63 -7.38 11.20
N ARG A 162 20.72 -7.42 12.18
CA ARG A 162 20.59 -6.37 13.19
C ARG A 162 21.50 -6.74 14.37
N ARG A 163 22.55 -5.97 14.59
CA ARG A 163 23.40 -6.11 15.78
C ARG A 163 22.72 -5.41 16.93
N ILE A 164 22.23 -6.18 17.90
CA ILE A 164 21.68 -5.63 19.14
C ILE A 164 22.83 -5.52 20.14
N GLY A 165 23.30 -4.29 20.42
CA GLY A 165 24.17 -4.01 21.56
C GLY A 165 23.35 -3.80 22.85
N GLU A 166 24.03 -3.59 23.98
CA GLU A 166 23.40 -3.37 25.30
C GLU A 166 22.41 -2.19 25.34
N ASN A 167 22.52 -1.23 24.40
CA ASN A 167 21.75 0.02 24.38
C ASN A 167 20.63 0.10 23.31
N LEU A 168 20.16 -1.03 22.77
CA LEU A 168 18.95 -1.17 21.92
C LEU A 168 18.87 -0.38 20.58
N ILE A 169 19.81 0.52 20.27
CA ILE A 169 19.94 1.11 18.92
C ILE A 169 20.80 0.17 18.08
N GLY A 170 20.15 -0.81 17.44
CA GLY A 170 20.88 -1.82 16.68
C GLY A 170 21.35 -1.29 15.33
N GLU A 171 22.66 -1.34 15.08
CA GLU A 171 23.21 -1.14 13.73
C GLU A 171 22.87 -2.35 12.85
N HIS A 172 22.64 -2.09 11.56
CA HIS A 172 22.47 -3.14 10.56
C HIS A 172 23.76 -3.32 9.78
N VAL A 173 24.14 -4.58 9.59
CA VAL A 173 25.39 -4.96 8.93
C VAL A 173 25.13 -6.05 7.90
N LEU A 174 25.74 -5.92 6.73
CA LEU A 174 25.76 -7.00 5.74
C LEU A 174 26.91 -7.96 6.06
N ILE A 175 26.62 -9.25 6.19
CA ILE A 175 27.61 -10.31 6.43
C ILE A 175 27.59 -11.35 5.33
N ASN A 176 28.73 -11.97 5.04
CA ASN A 176 28.79 -13.16 4.19
C ASN A 176 28.42 -14.45 4.97
N GLN A 177 28.40 -15.60 4.29
CA GLN A 177 28.11 -16.91 4.91
C GLN A 177 29.03 -17.29 6.08
N LYS A 178 30.25 -16.73 6.15
CA LYS A 178 31.20 -16.96 7.26
C LYS A 178 30.98 -16.00 8.43
N GLY A 179 30.03 -15.07 8.33
CA GLY A 179 29.78 -14.04 9.34
C GLY A 179 30.72 -12.84 9.28
N GLN A 180 31.49 -12.69 8.19
CA GLN A 180 32.39 -11.56 8.00
C GLN A 180 31.60 -10.37 7.48
N ALA A 181 31.77 -9.21 8.12
CA ALA A 181 31.10 -7.99 7.71
C ALA A 181 31.65 -7.47 6.37
N GLN A 182 30.76 -7.08 5.47
CA GLN A 182 31.10 -6.43 4.23
C GLN A 182 31.47 -4.97 4.51
N SER A 183 32.68 -4.58 4.10
CA SER A 183 33.14 -3.20 4.25
C SER A 183 32.21 -2.23 3.53
N GLY A 184 31.87 -1.10 4.17
CA GLY A 184 30.95 -0.11 3.63
C GLY A 184 29.46 -0.41 3.82
N PHE A 185 29.08 -1.55 4.41
CA PHE A 185 27.69 -1.92 4.67
C PHE A 185 27.38 -1.98 6.17
N VAL A 186 27.63 -0.87 6.85
CA VAL A 186 27.27 -0.65 8.25
C VAL A 186 26.45 0.63 8.34
N PHE A 187 25.18 0.49 8.69
CA PHE A 187 24.21 1.57 8.70
C PHE A 187 23.32 1.48 9.93
N LYS A 188 22.63 2.57 10.27
CA LYS A 188 21.61 2.56 11.32
C LYS A 188 20.46 1.62 10.94
N ASP A 189 20.04 1.64 9.68
CA ASP A 189 19.03 0.75 9.12
C ASP A 189 19.45 0.24 7.75
N ILE A 190 19.24 -1.05 7.48
CA ILE A 190 19.38 -1.65 6.15
C ILE A 190 18.16 -2.54 5.91
N LYS A 191 17.47 -2.33 4.80
CA LYS A 191 16.31 -3.14 4.41
C LYS A 191 16.46 -3.62 2.97
N LEU A 192 16.29 -4.92 2.77
CA LEU A 192 16.20 -5.50 1.43
C LEU A 192 14.87 -5.08 0.79
N LEU A 193 14.95 -4.46 -0.39
CA LEU A 193 13.77 -4.14 -1.19
C LEU A 193 13.40 -5.34 -2.09
N PRO A 194 12.11 -5.53 -2.40
CA PRO A 194 11.65 -6.60 -3.30
C PRO A 194 11.91 -6.29 -4.79
N TYR A 195 12.76 -5.31 -5.09
CA TYR A 195 13.01 -4.81 -6.43
C TYR A 195 14.47 -4.99 -6.80
N LEU A 196 14.71 -5.30 -8.08
CA LEU A 196 16.04 -5.41 -8.65
C LEU A 196 16.36 -4.18 -9.49
N TYR A 197 17.59 -3.69 -9.37
CA TYR A 197 18.16 -2.70 -10.26
C TYR A 197 19.23 -3.39 -11.10
N GLU A 198 19.06 -3.41 -12.43
CA GLU A 198 19.99 -4.10 -13.36
C GLU A 198 20.27 -5.57 -12.96
N ASN A 199 19.23 -6.27 -12.48
CA ASN A 199 19.28 -7.65 -11.94
C ASN A 199 20.06 -7.81 -10.62
N GLU A 200 20.37 -6.71 -9.93
CA GLU A 200 21.01 -6.71 -8.62
C GLU A 200 20.01 -6.33 -7.51
N ASN A 201 20.19 -6.91 -6.32
CA ASN A 201 19.39 -6.56 -5.15
C ASN A 201 19.63 -5.10 -4.74
N LEU A 202 18.54 -4.38 -4.49
CA LEU A 202 18.56 -3.01 -4.00
C LEU A 202 18.28 -2.98 -2.50
N LEU A 203 19.13 -2.26 -1.75
CA LEU A 203 18.97 -2.08 -0.32
C LEU A 203 18.56 -0.64 -0.03
N TYR A 204 17.56 -0.44 0.81
CA TYR A 204 17.39 0.83 1.52
C TYR A 204 18.41 0.93 2.64
N ILE A 205 18.94 2.14 2.85
CA ILE A 205 19.86 2.46 3.94
C ILE A 205 19.46 3.74 4.66
N GLU A 206 19.73 3.79 5.96
CA GLU A 206 19.76 5.01 6.78
C GLU A 206 21.08 5.08 7.53
N ASP A 207 21.85 6.16 7.36
CA ASP A 207 23.10 6.35 8.10
C ASP A 207 22.86 6.85 9.54
N PHE A 208 23.93 6.95 10.33
CA PHE A 208 23.85 7.43 11.71
C PHE A 208 23.54 8.94 11.83
N ASN A 209 23.61 9.69 10.73
CA ASN A 209 23.21 11.09 10.64
C ASN A 209 21.76 11.28 10.15
N GLY A 210 21.04 10.18 9.89
CA GLY A 210 19.68 10.20 9.37
C GLY A 210 19.56 10.40 7.85
N LYS A 211 20.66 10.36 7.09
CA LYS A 211 20.62 10.37 5.63
C LYS A 211 20.12 9.03 5.12
N GLN A 212 19.09 9.08 4.29
CA GLN A 212 18.43 7.91 3.72
C GLN A 212 18.76 7.79 2.23
N GLY A 213 18.78 6.58 1.69
CA GLY A 213 19.02 6.35 0.27
C GLY A 213 18.87 4.88 -0.11
N PHE A 214 19.25 4.56 -1.35
CA PHE A 214 19.43 3.19 -1.78
C PHE A 214 20.89 2.89 -2.09
N ILE A 215 21.29 1.64 -1.90
CA ILE A 215 22.61 1.14 -2.25
C ILE A 215 22.48 -0.24 -2.90
N THR A 216 23.30 -0.50 -3.92
CA THR A 216 23.50 -1.85 -4.48
C THR A 216 24.59 -2.59 -3.73
N LEU A 217 24.72 -3.91 -3.91
CA LEU A 217 25.79 -4.69 -3.27
C LEU A 217 27.18 -4.37 -3.84
N ARG A 218 27.24 -3.83 -5.07
CA ARG A 218 28.45 -3.23 -5.67
C ARG A 218 28.81 -1.83 -5.12
N GLY A 219 27.96 -1.25 -4.27
CA GLY A 219 28.25 0.01 -3.55
C GLY A 219 27.80 1.29 -4.26
N GLU A 220 27.00 1.20 -5.32
CA GLU A 220 26.43 2.38 -5.97
C GLU A 220 25.30 2.96 -5.13
N HIS A 221 25.34 4.27 -4.91
CA HIS A 221 24.36 4.99 -4.08
C HIS A 221 23.37 5.74 -4.96
N PHE A 222 22.10 5.73 -4.55
CA PHE A 222 21.01 6.44 -5.22
C PHE A 222 20.20 7.23 -4.19
N PHE A 223 19.86 8.48 -4.53
CA PHE A 223 19.05 9.38 -3.69
C PHE A 223 19.55 9.54 -2.25
N TYR A 224 20.86 9.40 -2.02
CA TYR A 224 21.44 9.43 -0.68
C TYR A 224 21.38 10.83 -0.08
N GLY A 225 20.57 11.00 0.97
CA GLY A 225 20.22 12.30 1.55
C GLY A 225 19.13 13.06 0.77
N GLU A 226 18.56 12.46 -0.28
CA GLU A 226 17.54 13.08 -1.13
C GLU A 226 16.16 12.46 -0.97
N LEU A 227 16.07 11.25 -0.39
CA LEU A 227 14.78 10.63 -0.06
C LEU A 227 14.02 11.50 0.93
N ILE A 228 12.71 11.66 0.70
CA ILE A 228 11.83 12.35 1.64
C ILE A 228 11.54 11.43 2.83
N ARG A 229 11.37 10.12 2.57
CA ARG A 229 11.11 9.09 3.59
C ARG A 229 11.43 7.70 3.05
N TYR A 230 11.59 6.73 3.96
CA TYR A 230 11.56 5.31 3.62
C TYR A 230 10.36 4.94 2.72
N PRO A 231 10.55 4.11 1.68
CA PRO A 231 9.50 3.70 0.75
C PRO A 231 8.45 2.78 1.42
N PHE A 232 7.36 3.35 1.94
CA PHE A 232 6.27 2.60 2.61
C PHE A 232 5.07 2.26 1.71
N ASN A 233 4.88 2.94 0.57
CA ASN A 233 3.71 2.78 -0.30
C ASN A 233 4.15 2.39 -1.71
N ASN A 234 4.61 1.14 -1.86
CA ASN A 234 5.16 0.66 -3.12
C ASN A 234 4.16 -0.25 -3.83
N SER A 235 3.98 -0.02 -5.13
CA SER A 235 3.19 -0.89 -6.01
C SER A 235 3.74 -0.74 -7.41
N PHE A 236 3.82 -1.85 -8.15
CA PHE A 236 4.29 -1.88 -9.53
C PHE A 236 5.71 -1.33 -9.74
N GLY A 237 6.54 -1.37 -8.69
CA GLY A 237 7.88 -0.77 -8.71
C GLY A 237 7.90 0.74 -8.55
N TYR A 238 6.77 1.40 -8.32
CA TYR A 238 6.72 2.80 -7.95
C TYR A 238 6.71 2.97 -6.43
N SER A 239 7.32 4.05 -5.95
CA SER A 239 7.34 4.44 -4.55
C SER A 239 6.86 5.87 -4.40
N VAL A 240 5.75 6.07 -3.70
CA VAL A 240 5.34 7.41 -3.27
C VAL A 240 6.25 7.88 -2.15
N GLN A 241 6.82 9.07 -2.33
CA GLN A 241 7.67 9.77 -1.38
C GLN A 241 6.90 10.96 -0.82
N ASN A 242 6.76 11.05 0.51
CA ASN A 242 6.19 12.22 1.17
C ASN A 242 6.64 12.31 2.63
N ASN A 243 6.42 13.48 3.24
CA ASN A 243 6.80 13.77 4.62
C ASN A 243 5.67 13.54 5.64
N ILE A 244 4.69 12.68 5.33
CA ILE A 244 3.57 12.42 6.25
C ILE A 244 4.04 11.67 7.51
N THR A 245 3.46 11.99 8.67
CA THR A 245 3.58 11.17 9.90
C THR A 245 2.23 10.68 10.42
N GLU A 246 1.17 11.49 10.34
CA GLU A 246 -0.16 11.15 10.89
C GLU A 246 -1.35 11.55 10.00
N ASN A 247 -1.29 12.73 9.36
CA ASN A 247 -2.39 13.26 8.55
C ASN A 247 -1.90 13.68 7.14
N LYS A 248 -2.61 13.23 6.10
CA LYS A 248 -2.29 13.49 4.68
C LYS A 248 -2.34 14.98 4.35
N GLU A 249 -3.15 15.74 5.07
CA GLU A 249 -3.21 17.19 4.92
C GLU A 249 -1.93 17.91 5.35
N ASN A 250 -1.06 17.26 6.13
CA ASN A 250 0.21 17.83 6.57
C ASN A 250 1.35 17.55 5.60
N ILE A 251 1.11 16.86 4.49
CA ILE A 251 2.11 16.68 3.45
C ILE A 251 2.42 18.06 2.86
N THR A 252 3.70 18.43 2.87
CA THR A 252 4.19 19.67 2.25
C THR A 252 5.08 19.40 1.06
N ASN A 253 5.72 18.23 1.01
CA ASN A 253 6.58 17.83 -0.09
C ASN A 253 6.29 16.37 -0.45
N SER A 254 6.11 16.11 -1.74
CA SER A 254 5.88 14.75 -2.23
C SER A 254 6.35 14.54 -3.67
N GLY A 255 6.64 13.29 -4.01
CA GLY A 255 7.06 12.86 -5.34
C GLY A 255 6.86 11.36 -5.52
N VAL A 256 7.30 10.85 -6.66
CA VAL A 256 7.23 9.42 -6.99
C VAL A 256 8.54 8.98 -7.61
N ILE A 257 9.12 7.89 -7.07
CA ILE A 257 10.30 7.23 -7.61
C ILE A 257 9.87 5.98 -8.36
N ASP A 258 10.44 5.73 -9.53
CA ASP A 258 10.45 4.41 -10.17
C ASP A 258 11.66 3.63 -9.64
N LEU A 259 11.39 2.62 -8.81
CA LEU A 259 12.41 1.76 -8.18
C LEU A 259 13.07 0.79 -9.17
N THR A 260 12.51 0.61 -10.37
CA THR A 260 13.10 -0.25 -11.41
C THR A 260 14.15 0.49 -12.24
N THR A 261 14.01 1.81 -12.38
CA THR A 261 14.95 2.67 -13.11
C THR A 261 15.79 3.56 -12.19
N LEU A 262 15.42 3.66 -10.92
CA LEU A 262 15.98 4.57 -9.92
C LEU A 262 15.95 6.03 -10.39
N GLN A 263 14.79 6.46 -10.89
CA GLN A 263 14.54 7.82 -11.34
C GLN A 263 13.30 8.41 -10.69
N TRP A 264 13.30 9.74 -10.51
CA TRP A 264 12.09 10.47 -10.16
C TRP A 264 11.12 10.44 -11.35
N LEU A 265 10.03 9.70 -11.21
CA LEU A 265 8.90 9.76 -12.15
C LEU A 265 8.16 11.09 -11.99
N ILE A 266 7.94 11.50 -10.75
CA ILE A 266 7.44 12.83 -10.37
C ILE A 266 8.43 13.39 -9.36
N LYS A 267 9.15 14.45 -9.72
CA LYS A 267 10.12 15.11 -8.82
C LYS A 267 9.42 15.64 -7.55
N PRO A 268 10.13 15.76 -6.42
CA PRO A 268 9.62 16.39 -5.22
C PRO A 268 9.00 17.76 -5.52
N GLN A 269 7.78 17.99 -5.03
CA GLN A 269 7.01 19.20 -5.27
C GLN A 269 5.97 19.43 -4.15
N GLU A 270 5.49 20.68 -4.06
CA GLU A 270 4.55 21.16 -3.02
C GLU A 270 3.12 21.39 -3.53
N LYS A 271 2.92 21.38 -4.85
CA LYS A 271 1.64 21.66 -5.54
C LYS A 271 0.56 20.63 -5.21
N TYR A 272 0.90 19.35 -5.31
CA TYR A 272 0.01 18.22 -5.10
C TYR A 272 0.56 17.37 -3.97
N LYS A 273 -0.24 17.10 -2.95
CA LYS A 273 0.17 16.28 -1.82
C LYS A 273 -0.05 14.80 -2.18
N ILE A 274 0.93 14.16 -2.81
CA ILE A 274 0.83 12.77 -3.28
C ILE A 274 1.02 11.82 -2.09
N TYR A 275 0.06 10.91 -1.88
CA TYR A 275 0.07 10.04 -0.70
C TYR A 275 -0.17 8.56 -0.96
N ASP A 276 -0.59 8.16 -2.17
CA ASP A 276 -0.79 6.75 -2.46
C ASP A 276 -0.78 6.41 -3.95
N ILE A 277 -0.75 5.12 -4.24
CA ILE A 277 -0.88 4.54 -5.57
C ILE A 277 -2.22 3.80 -5.63
N VAL A 278 -3.02 4.09 -6.65
CA VAL A 278 -4.21 3.30 -7.01
C VAL A 278 -4.10 2.86 -8.44
N TYR A 279 -4.85 1.83 -8.82
CA TYR A 279 -4.79 1.30 -10.17
C TYR A 279 -6.11 0.67 -10.57
N THR A 280 -6.37 0.63 -11.86
CA THR A 280 -7.45 -0.18 -12.42
C THR A 280 -6.91 -1.25 -13.34
N SER A 281 -7.54 -2.42 -13.35
CA SER A 281 -7.20 -3.51 -14.25
C SER A 281 -8.43 -4.36 -14.57
N SER A 282 -8.45 -4.95 -15.77
CA SER A 282 -9.47 -5.92 -16.17
C SER A 282 -9.22 -7.32 -15.62
N GLU A 283 -8.02 -7.60 -15.10
CA GLU A 283 -7.58 -8.89 -14.59
C GLU A 283 -7.01 -8.78 -13.17
N GLU A 284 -7.00 -9.89 -12.44
CA GLU A 284 -6.32 -9.98 -11.14
C GLU A 284 -4.81 -10.01 -11.36
N ILE A 285 -4.11 -9.03 -10.77
CA ILE A 285 -2.68 -8.87 -10.96
C ILE A 285 -1.98 -8.61 -9.62
N SER A 286 -0.75 -9.12 -9.52
CA SER A 286 0.07 -8.87 -8.35
C SER A 286 0.79 -7.52 -8.46
N THR A 287 0.58 -6.64 -7.48
CA THR A 287 1.23 -5.32 -7.39
C THR A 287 2.70 -5.41 -6.97
N SER A 288 3.14 -6.54 -6.44
CA SER A 288 4.54 -6.75 -6.03
C SER A 288 5.48 -6.99 -7.21
N ASN A 289 4.95 -7.41 -8.37
CA ASN A 289 5.72 -7.61 -9.60
C ASN A 289 5.67 -6.34 -10.48
N PRO A 290 6.78 -5.58 -10.63
CA PRO A 290 6.81 -4.38 -11.46
C PRO A 290 6.47 -4.64 -12.93
N LYS A 291 6.68 -5.86 -13.44
CA LYS A 291 6.33 -6.20 -14.83
C LYS A 291 4.84 -6.08 -15.07
N ASN A 292 4.00 -6.27 -14.05
CA ASN A 292 2.54 -6.18 -14.18
C ASN A 292 2.03 -4.73 -14.39
N ARG A 293 2.91 -3.73 -14.29
CA ARG A 293 2.52 -2.32 -14.50
C ARG A 293 2.00 -2.03 -15.92
N ASN A 294 2.31 -2.89 -16.88
CA ASN A 294 1.80 -2.81 -18.26
C ASN A 294 0.37 -3.38 -18.42
N LYS A 295 -0.18 -4.02 -17.38
CA LYS A 295 -1.53 -4.63 -17.36
C LYS A 295 -2.55 -3.78 -16.57
N ALA A 296 -2.16 -2.59 -16.15
CA ALA A 296 -2.98 -1.71 -15.32
C ALA A 296 -2.84 -0.26 -15.74
N ASN A 297 -3.92 0.50 -15.53
CA ASN A 297 -3.84 1.95 -15.50
C ASN A 297 -3.45 2.37 -14.08
N ILE A 298 -2.29 3.01 -13.94
CA ILE A 298 -1.74 3.39 -12.63
C ILE A 298 -1.93 4.89 -12.43
N TYR A 299 -2.34 5.24 -11.21
CA TYR A 299 -2.60 6.61 -10.81
C TYR A 299 -2.01 6.90 -9.43
N PHE A 300 -1.72 8.17 -9.18
CA PHE A 300 -1.26 8.62 -7.86
C PHE A 300 -2.34 9.43 -7.17
N LEU A 301 -2.78 8.97 -6.00
CA LEU A 301 -3.71 9.74 -5.19
C LEU A 301 -3.01 10.97 -4.60
N ALA A 302 -3.65 12.11 -4.79
CA ALA A 302 -3.19 13.39 -4.29
C ALA A 302 -4.31 14.20 -3.65
N THR A 303 -3.95 15.10 -2.74
CA THR A 303 -4.85 16.13 -2.20
C THR A 303 -4.36 17.54 -2.51
N GLN A 304 -5.30 18.44 -2.73
CA GLN A 304 -5.06 19.87 -2.90
C GLN A 304 -6.31 20.64 -2.42
N ASN A 305 -6.13 21.56 -1.48
CA ASN A 305 -7.22 22.36 -0.89
C ASN A 305 -8.35 21.51 -0.26
N GLY A 306 -8.02 20.33 0.29
CA GLY A 306 -8.97 19.39 0.88
C GLY A 306 -9.68 18.46 -0.11
N GLU A 307 -9.58 18.73 -1.42
CA GLU A 307 -10.06 17.81 -2.45
C GLU A 307 -9.06 16.69 -2.68
N HIS A 308 -9.56 15.46 -2.83
CA HIS A 308 -8.80 14.26 -3.17
C HIS A 308 -9.15 13.78 -4.57
N PHE A 309 -8.11 13.58 -5.38
CA PHE A 309 -8.21 13.21 -6.79
C PHE A 309 -6.98 12.39 -7.19
N VAL A 310 -6.94 11.97 -8.44
CA VAL A 310 -5.82 11.21 -8.99
C VAL A 310 -4.98 12.05 -9.94
N LEU A 311 -3.67 11.80 -9.93
CA LEU A 311 -2.75 12.19 -10.99
C LEU A 311 -2.57 11.00 -11.94
N ASP A 312 -2.41 11.28 -13.23
CA ASP A 312 -1.94 10.29 -14.20
C ASP A 312 -0.47 9.90 -13.92
N ILE A 313 0.04 8.93 -14.69
CA ILE A 313 1.41 8.44 -14.55
C ILE A 313 2.49 9.53 -14.76
N ASN A 314 2.14 10.62 -15.45
CA ASN A 314 3.03 11.75 -15.73
C ASN A 314 2.87 12.88 -14.69
N GLY A 315 2.01 12.72 -13.68
CA GLY A 315 1.76 13.72 -12.65
C GLY A 315 0.73 14.79 -13.04
N ASN A 316 -0.04 14.61 -14.11
CA ASN A 316 -1.11 15.54 -14.48
C ASN A 316 -2.38 15.25 -13.68
N ALA A 317 -2.98 16.29 -13.11
CA ALA A 317 -4.20 16.14 -12.33
C ALA A 317 -5.42 15.82 -13.19
N ILE A 318 -6.16 14.79 -12.78
CA ILE A 318 -7.48 14.46 -13.30
C ILE A 318 -8.49 14.91 -12.25
N LYS A 319 -9.07 16.10 -12.46
CA LYS A 319 -10.10 16.69 -11.62
C LYS A 319 -11.40 16.85 -12.39
N PRO A 320 -12.55 16.91 -11.70
CA PRO A 320 -13.82 17.30 -12.32
C PRO A 320 -13.72 18.64 -13.05
N ASN A 321 -14.45 18.75 -14.16
CA ASN A 321 -14.56 20.00 -14.93
C ASN A 321 -15.50 21.01 -14.26
#